data_AF-A0A419FSY9-F1
#
_entry.id   AF-A0A419FSY9-F1
#
_cell.length_a   1.000
_cell.length_b   1.000
_cell.length_c   1.000
_cell.angle_alpha   90.00
_cell.angle_beta   90.00
_cell.angle_gamma   90.00
#
_symmetry.space_group_name_H-M   'P 1'
#
loop_
_entity.id
_entity.type
_entity.pdbx_description
1 polymer ?
#
loop_
_entity_poly.entity_id
_entity_poly.type
_entity_poly.pdbx_seq_one_letter_code
_entity_poly.pdbx_strand_id
1 'polypeptide(L)'
;MANEETEKRKKVLETLLAEKDWKQSTSGIFLGGSVAYGPEYGVRKDSDIDLVLITNDFLPLLRTFKNHEQYEHILKNRFFEGICLKFEQDGIPVSVHILTEDALDIIAKCFVADLRLLREGGKAGTYLLRGFEGQEYPYSVKNIPLEKAQGFYRTIVPISFINNDRYFIGIHRDKLMSNPQIIYDPHGIIERAIDKTWNVMMKNFIDESRRLYGTVDPSRMSIARALVKFNAMDDDVQKSIQEKERAYLAMLT
;
A
#
# COMPACT_ATOMS: atom_id res chain seq x y z
N MET A 1 -21.37 13.09 -8.88
CA MET A 1 -20.57 12.14 -9.68
C MET A 1 -19.60 11.34 -8.82
N ALA A 2 -18.68 11.95 -8.06
CA ALA A 2 -17.75 11.21 -7.19
C ALA A 2 -18.48 10.34 -6.14
N ASN A 3 -19.46 10.90 -5.42
CA ASN A 3 -20.28 10.14 -4.46
C ASN A 3 -20.98 8.91 -5.08
N GLU A 4 -21.54 9.04 -6.28
CA GLU A 4 -22.17 7.91 -6.97
C GLU A 4 -21.16 6.81 -7.32
N GLU A 5 -19.97 7.18 -7.80
CA GLU A 5 -18.90 6.23 -8.11
C GLU A 5 -18.36 5.56 -6.83
N THR A 6 -18.30 6.29 -5.72
CA THR A 6 -17.94 5.76 -4.40
C THR A 6 -18.94 4.75 -3.90
N GLU A 7 -20.24 5.05 -3.94
CA GLU A 7 -21.28 4.12 -3.47
C GLU A 7 -21.31 2.83 -4.30
N LYS A 8 -21.06 2.90 -5.61
CA LYS A 8 -20.90 1.69 -6.44
C LYS A 8 -19.75 0.81 -5.95
N ARG A 9 -18.60 1.41 -5.62
CA ARG A 9 -17.40 0.69 -5.15
C ARG A 9 -17.58 0.13 -3.74
N LYS A 10 -18.22 0.87 -2.84
CA LYS A 10 -18.59 0.38 -1.50
C LYS A 10 -19.52 -0.83 -1.59
N LYS A 11 -20.53 -0.78 -2.46
CA LYS A 11 -21.44 -1.93 -2.68
C LYS A 11 -20.68 -3.16 -3.18
N VAL A 12 -19.79 -3.01 -4.16
CA VAL A 12 -18.93 -4.11 -4.63
C VAL A 12 -18.04 -4.65 -3.51
N LEU A 13 -17.44 -3.76 -2.71
CA LEU A 13 -16.63 -4.14 -1.56
C LEU A 13 -17.43 -4.95 -0.53
N GLU A 14 -18.63 -4.50 -0.17
CA GLU A 14 -19.52 -5.19 0.76
C GLU A 14 -19.90 -6.59 0.26
N THR A 15 -20.27 -6.70 -1.03
CA THR A 15 -20.56 -7.99 -1.67
C THR A 15 -19.35 -8.91 -1.63
N LEU A 16 -18.15 -8.42 -1.99
CA LEU A 16 -16.92 -9.22 -1.96
C LEU A 16 -16.58 -9.73 -0.56
N LEU A 17 -16.69 -8.87 0.46
CA LEU A 17 -16.42 -9.24 1.84
C LEU A 17 -17.43 -10.26 2.38
N ALA A 18 -18.68 -10.20 1.93
CA ALA A 18 -19.73 -11.14 2.33
C ALA A 18 -19.60 -12.51 1.64
N GLU A 19 -19.27 -12.54 0.34
CA GLU A 19 -19.22 -13.79 -0.43
C GLU A 19 -17.97 -14.63 -0.18
N LYS A 20 -16.84 -13.99 0.14
CA LYS A 20 -15.53 -14.65 0.14
C LYS A 20 -15.05 -15.13 1.50
N ASP A 21 -15.72 -14.73 2.57
CA ASP A 21 -15.39 -15.06 3.96
C ASP A 21 -13.90 -14.89 4.32
N TRP A 22 -13.28 -13.83 3.79
CA TRP A 22 -11.84 -13.58 3.94
C TRP A 22 -11.40 -13.40 5.40
N LYS A 23 -12.31 -13.02 6.29
CA LYS A 23 -12.01 -12.84 7.73
C LYS A 23 -11.54 -14.12 8.40
N GLN A 24 -11.95 -15.30 7.92
CA GLN A 24 -11.47 -16.58 8.48
C GLN A 24 -10.05 -16.97 8.06
N SER A 25 -9.58 -16.42 6.93
CA SER A 25 -8.30 -16.79 6.31
C SER A 25 -7.29 -15.65 6.31
N THR A 26 -7.55 -14.58 7.07
CA THR A 26 -6.68 -13.40 7.16
C THR A 26 -6.49 -13.00 8.61
N SER A 27 -5.31 -12.46 8.90
CA SER A 27 -4.99 -11.81 10.16
C SER A 27 -5.46 -10.35 10.18
N GLY A 28 -5.73 -9.76 9.00
CA GLY A 28 -6.26 -8.41 8.88
C GLY A 28 -6.61 -8.03 7.44
N ILE A 29 -7.49 -7.04 7.31
CA ILE A 29 -7.95 -6.48 6.04
C ILE A 29 -8.04 -4.96 6.19
N PHE A 30 -7.45 -4.23 5.25
CA PHE A 30 -7.67 -2.79 5.12
C PHE A 30 -7.87 -2.36 3.66
N LEU A 31 -8.61 -1.28 3.49
CA LEU A 31 -8.82 -0.60 2.22
C LEU A 31 -7.83 0.56 2.11
N GLY A 32 -7.14 0.63 0.97
CA GLY A 32 -6.34 1.78 0.58
C GLY A 32 -6.91 2.48 -0.65
N GLY A 33 -6.12 3.38 -1.23
CA GLY A 33 -6.51 4.09 -2.44
C GLY A 33 -7.64 5.10 -2.22
N SER A 34 -8.15 5.66 -3.32
CA SER A 34 -9.10 6.77 -3.28
C SER A 34 -10.41 6.46 -2.57
N VAL A 35 -10.82 5.18 -2.55
CA VAL A 35 -12.04 4.77 -1.85
C VAL A 35 -11.91 4.91 -0.33
N ALA A 36 -10.68 4.77 0.21
CA ALA A 36 -10.42 4.96 1.64
C ALA A 36 -10.14 6.42 2.01
N TYR A 37 -9.21 7.09 1.32
CA TYR A 37 -8.70 8.40 1.75
C TYR A 37 -9.46 9.60 1.17
N GLY A 38 -10.27 9.38 0.15
CA GLY A 38 -10.94 10.45 -0.59
C GLY A 38 -12.30 10.04 -1.19
N PRO A 39 -13.20 9.39 -0.43
CA PRO A 39 -14.48 8.92 -0.94
C PRO A 39 -15.37 10.02 -1.53
N GLU A 40 -15.22 11.28 -1.14
CA GLU A 40 -16.09 12.36 -1.63
C GLU A 40 -15.58 13.05 -2.90
N TYR A 41 -14.25 13.08 -3.11
CA TYR A 41 -13.64 13.85 -4.21
C TYR A 41 -12.65 13.05 -5.06
N GLY A 42 -12.03 12.02 -4.49
CA GLY A 42 -10.94 11.26 -5.10
C GLY A 42 -11.38 10.12 -6.01
N VAL A 43 -12.63 9.66 -5.90
CA VAL A 43 -13.15 8.50 -6.63
C VAL A 43 -13.70 8.91 -8.01
N ARG A 44 -13.21 8.22 -9.04
CA ARG A 44 -13.56 8.41 -10.45
C ARG A 44 -14.04 7.11 -11.06
N LYS A 45 -14.60 7.16 -12.26
CA LYS A 45 -15.08 5.97 -12.99
C LYS A 45 -13.98 4.92 -13.22
N ASP A 46 -12.74 5.35 -13.37
CA ASP A 46 -11.56 4.51 -13.56
C ASP A 46 -10.84 4.13 -12.25
N SER A 47 -11.30 4.62 -11.09
CA SER A 47 -10.76 4.21 -9.78
C SER A 47 -11.03 2.74 -9.53
N ASP A 48 -10.02 2.00 -9.08
CA ASP A 48 -10.14 0.64 -8.61
C ASP A 48 -10.47 0.57 -7.11
N ILE A 49 -10.89 -0.61 -6.66
CA ILE A 49 -10.97 -0.97 -5.24
C ILE A 49 -9.62 -1.58 -4.85
N ASP A 50 -8.93 -0.97 -3.89
CA ASP A 50 -7.55 -1.28 -3.56
C ASP A 50 -7.48 -1.93 -2.17
N LEU A 51 -7.63 -3.26 -2.12
CA LEU A 51 -7.67 -4.03 -0.88
C LEU A 51 -6.32 -4.63 -0.53
N VAL A 52 -6.01 -4.63 0.76
CA VAL A 52 -4.84 -5.32 1.31
C VAL A 52 -5.29 -6.30 2.38
N LEU A 53 -4.91 -7.56 2.20
CA LEU A 53 -5.22 -8.67 3.08
C LEU A 53 -3.89 -9.18 3.66
N ILE A 54 -3.85 -9.37 4.97
CA ILE A 54 -2.70 -9.88 5.68
C ILE A 54 -2.98 -11.33 6.09
N THR A 55 -2.05 -12.25 5.85
CA THR A 55 -2.20 -13.66 6.22
C THR A 55 -0.86 -14.30 6.55
N ASN A 56 -0.87 -15.41 7.27
CA ASN A 56 0.30 -16.29 7.41
C ASN A 56 0.29 -17.46 6.41
N ASP A 57 -0.85 -17.71 5.77
CA ASP A 57 -1.00 -18.75 4.76
C ASP A 57 -1.84 -18.24 3.58
N PHE A 58 -1.22 -18.23 2.39
CA PHE A 58 -1.89 -17.82 1.17
C PHE A 58 -2.95 -18.82 0.70
N LEU A 59 -2.79 -20.12 0.98
CA LEU A 59 -3.57 -21.17 0.32
C LEU A 59 -5.07 -21.10 0.62
N PRO A 60 -5.53 -20.98 1.88
CA PRO A 60 -6.97 -20.88 2.18
C PRO A 60 -7.61 -19.70 1.47
N LEU A 61 -6.93 -18.56 1.43
CA LEU A 61 -7.41 -17.35 0.78
C LEU A 61 -7.43 -17.47 -0.75
N LEU A 62 -6.40 -18.07 -1.33
CA LEU A 62 -6.30 -18.26 -2.78
C LEU A 62 -7.42 -19.11 -3.35
N ARG A 63 -7.87 -20.15 -2.62
CA ARG A 63 -8.96 -21.05 -3.05
C ARG A 63 -10.28 -20.31 -3.33
N THR A 64 -10.42 -19.08 -2.83
CA THR A 64 -11.58 -18.22 -3.12
C THR A 64 -11.55 -17.60 -4.53
N PHE A 65 -10.46 -17.79 -5.29
CA PHE A 65 -10.25 -17.25 -6.64
C PHE A 65 -10.24 -18.35 -7.72
N LYS A 66 -10.66 -18.00 -8.95
CA LYS A 66 -10.84 -18.96 -10.06
C LYS A 66 -9.54 -19.67 -10.49
N ASN A 67 -8.40 -18.99 -10.46
CA ASN A 67 -7.11 -19.51 -10.96
C ASN A 67 -6.21 -20.10 -9.84
N HIS A 68 -6.76 -20.41 -8.68
CA HIS A 68 -5.99 -20.73 -7.47
C HIS A 68 -4.98 -21.88 -7.65
N GLU A 69 -5.32 -22.92 -8.41
CA GLU A 69 -4.44 -24.09 -8.63
C GLU A 69 -3.06 -23.70 -9.18
N GLN A 70 -3.01 -22.71 -10.09
CA GLN A 70 -1.75 -22.21 -10.66
C GLN A 70 -0.91 -21.48 -9.60
N TYR A 71 -1.56 -20.65 -8.77
CA TYR A 71 -0.89 -19.99 -7.64
C TYR A 71 -0.36 -21.02 -6.63
N GLU A 72 -1.17 -22.02 -6.26
CA GLU A 72 -0.76 -23.07 -5.33
C GLU A 72 0.48 -23.84 -5.86
N HIS A 73 0.50 -24.17 -7.16
CA HIS A 73 1.65 -24.84 -7.78
C HIS A 73 2.93 -23.99 -7.72
N ILE A 74 2.82 -22.68 -7.96
CA ILE A 74 3.96 -21.75 -7.90
C ILE A 74 4.48 -21.64 -6.47
N LEU A 75 3.58 -21.48 -5.49
CA LEU A 75 3.93 -21.28 -4.07
C LEU A 75 4.58 -22.52 -3.44
N LYS A 76 4.28 -23.73 -3.92
CA LYS A 76 4.97 -24.96 -3.48
C LYS A 76 6.47 -24.96 -3.78
N ASN A 77 6.90 -24.21 -4.79
CA ASN A 77 8.27 -24.26 -5.29
C ASN A 77 9.07 -22.98 -5.01
N ARG A 78 8.42 -21.90 -4.59
CA ARG A 78 9.03 -20.57 -4.47
C ARG A 78 8.36 -19.76 -3.37
N PHE A 79 9.18 -19.02 -2.63
CA PHE A 79 8.71 -18.04 -1.64
C PHE A 79 8.44 -16.67 -2.27
N PHE A 80 7.39 -16.01 -1.78
CA PHE A 80 6.98 -14.64 -2.10
C PHE A 80 6.48 -13.95 -0.83
N GLU A 81 6.75 -12.66 -0.68
CA GLU A 81 6.20 -11.83 0.41
C GLU A 81 4.72 -11.50 0.20
N GLY A 82 4.23 -11.62 -1.02
CA GLY A 82 2.84 -11.36 -1.31
C GLY A 82 2.42 -11.73 -2.73
N ILE A 83 1.13 -11.57 -2.97
CA ILE A 83 0.44 -11.86 -4.22
C ILE A 83 -0.41 -10.64 -4.56
N CYS A 84 -0.37 -10.18 -5.81
CA CYS A 84 -1.32 -9.18 -6.29
C CYS A 84 -2.25 -9.81 -7.31
N LEU A 85 -3.53 -9.83 -6.96
CA LEU A 85 -4.60 -10.27 -7.84
C LEU A 85 -5.31 -9.04 -8.40
N LYS A 86 -5.61 -9.08 -9.70
CA LYS A 86 -6.46 -8.07 -10.35
C LYS A 86 -7.57 -8.76 -11.09
N PHE A 87 -8.79 -8.31 -10.87
CA PHE A 87 -9.99 -8.81 -11.54
C PHE A 87 -11.03 -7.70 -11.62
N GLU A 88 -12.16 -8.00 -12.26
CA GLU A 88 -13.30 -7.09 -12.36
C GLU A 88 -14.49 -7.74 -11.65
N GLN A 89 -15.22 -6.94 -10.86
CA GLN A 89 -16.47 -7.33 -10.22
C GLN A 89 -17.51 -6.27 -10.57
N ASP A 90 -18.60 -6.67 -11.22
CA ASP A 90 -19.68 -5.78 -11.66
C ASP A 90 -19.20 -4.56 -12.48
N GLY A 91 -18.22 -4.76 -13.36
CA GLY A 91 -17.64 -3.69 -14.18
C GLY A 91 -16.62 -2.80 -13.44
N ILE A 92 -16.33 -3.08 -12.16
CA ILE A 92 -15.42 -2.30 -11.32
C ILE A 92 -14.10 -3.06 -11.16
N PRO A 93 -12.95 -2.45 -11.48
CA PRO A 93 -11.66 -3.06 -11.24
C PRO A 93 -11.38 -3.23 -9.75
N VAL A 94 -10.89 -4.40 -9.36
CA VAL A 94 -10.51 -4.75 -7.99
C VAL A 94 -9.06 -5.22 -7.98
N SER A 95 -8.26 -4.62 -7.12
CA SER A 95 -6.86 -4.95 -6.87
C SER A 95 -6.74 -5.47 -5.44
N VAL A 96 -6.40 -6.75 -5.29
CA VAL A 96 -6.23 -7.40 -3.99
C VAL A 96 -4.75 -7.70 -3.77
N HIS A 97 -4.17 -7.10 -2.75
CA HIS A 97 -2.80 -7.30 -2.31
C HIS A 97 -2.82 -8.24 -1.10
N ILE A 98 -2.46 -9.50 -1.31
CA ILE A 98 -2.33 -10.47 -0.23
C ILE A 98 -0.88 -10.46 0.23
N LEU A 99 -0.61 -10.09 1.48
CA LEU A 99 0.72 -9.95 2.03
C LEU A 99 0.90 -10.88 3.23
N THR A 100 2.13 -11.36 3.44
CA THR A 100 2.45 -12.04 4.70
C THR A 100 2.52 -11.05 5.86
N GLU A 101 2.35 -11.51 7.10
CA GLU A 101 2.65 -10.69 8.28
C GLU A 101 4.11 -10.20 8.28
N ASP A 102 5.06 -11.04 7.85
CA ASP A 102 6.45 -10.64 7.67
C ASP A 102 6.61 -9.51 6.66
N ALA A 103 5.87 -9.55 5.56
CA ALA A 103 5.87 -8.49 4.56
C ALA A 103 5.33 -7.18 5.13
N LEU A 104 4.25 -7.25 5.92
CA LEU A 104 3.71 -6.09 6.64
C LEU A 104 4.74 -5.51 7.61
N ASP A 105 5.44 -6.35 8.36
CA ASP A 105 6.48 -5.91 9.29
C ASP A 105 7.67 -5.27 8.54
N ILE A 106 8.09 -5.83 7.40
CA ILE A 106 9.10 -5.23 6.50
C ILE A 106 8.63 -3.86 6.01
N ILE A 107 7.39 -3.74 5.51
CA ILE A 107 6.79 -2.47 5.09
C ILE A 107 6.86 -1.45 6.22
N ALA A 108 6.50 -1.87 7.43
CA ALA A 108 6.41 -0.98 8.57
C ALA A 108 7.77 -0.56 9.14
N LYS A 109 8.80 -1.41 9.06
CA LYS A 109 10.07 -1.20 9.79
C LYS A 109 11.28 -0.88 8.93
N CYS A 110 11.41 -1.46 7.73
CA CYS A 110 12.70 -1.50 7.05
C CYS A 110 13.04 -0.16 6.40
N PHE A 111 14.24 0.36 6.61
CA PHE A 111 14.62 1.65 6.03
C PHE A 111 14.67 1.61 4.49
N VAL A 112 15.26 0.58 3.90
CA VAL A 112 15.27 0.29 2.46
C VAL A 112 15.08 -1.20 2.27
N ALA A 113 14.11 -1.59 1.46
CA ALA A 113 13.81 -2.99 1.16
C ALA A 113 12.97 -3.12 -0.10
N ASP A 114 13.04 -4.30 -0.72
CA ASP A 114 12.17 -4.72 -1.80
C ASP A 114 11.26 -5.87 -1.35
N LEU A 115 10.03 -5.90 -1.84
CA LEU A 115 9.15 -7.08 -1.78
C LEU A 115 9.12 -7.81 -3.11
N ARG A 116 9.01 -9.13 -3.06
CA ARG A 116 8.81 -10.00 -4.21
C ARG A 116 7.35 -10.42 -4.22
N LEU A 117 6.60 -9.84 -5.15
CA LEU A 117 5.18 -10.11 -5.31
C LEU A 117 4.94 -11.06 -6.48
N LEU A 118 4.08 -12.05 -6.29
CA LEU A 118 3.57 -12.90 -7.35
C LEU A 118 2.44 -12.17 -8.07
N ARG A 119 2.52 -12.08 -9.40
CA ARG A 119 1.48 -11.45 -10.25
C ARG A 119 1.19 -12.29 -11.49
N GLU A 120 -0.08 -12.41 -11.81
CA GLU A 120 -0.56 -12.82 -13.15
C GLU A 120 -0.56 -11.57 -14.05
N GLY A 121 0.25 -11.61 -15.11
CA GLY A 121 0.62 -10.42 -15.87
C GLY A 121 1.62 -9.53 -15.11
N GLY A 122 2.76 -9.25 -15.75
CA GLY A 122 3.74 -8.32 -15.21
C GLY A 122 3.13 -6.94 -14.99
N LYS A 123 3.63 -6.19 -14.01
CA LYS A 123 3.18 -4.80 -13.82
C LYS A 123 3.77 -3.94 -14.93
N ALA A 124 2.93 -3.52 -15.87
CA ALA A 124 3.31 -2.52 -16.86
C ALA A 124 3.31 -1.10 -16.24
N GLY A 125 4.20 -0.24 -16.74
CA GLY A 125 4.28 1.17 -16.38
C GLY A 125 5.28 1.51 -15.27
N THR A 126 5.27 2.79 -14.91
CA THR A 126 6.19 3.42 -13.96
C THR A 126 5.38 3.95 -12.78
N TYR A 127 5.83 3.68 -11.55
CA TYR A 127 5.29 4.34 -10.37
C TYR A 127 5.96 5.69 -10.19
N LEU A 128 5.16 6.71 -9.92
CA LEU A 128 5.66 8.01 -9.48
C LEU A 128 5.77 7.97 -7.96
N LEU A 129 7.00 7.94 -7.45
CA LEU A 129 7.29 7.92 -6.01
C LEU A 129 7.78 9.30 -5.58
N ARG A 130 7.53 9.72 -4.34
CA ARG A 130 7.91 11.04 -3.84
C ARG A 130 8.79 10.98 -2.61
N GLY A 131 9.69 11.95 -2.51
CA GLY A 131 10.45 12.22 -1.29
C GLY A 131 9.86 13.38 -0.48
N PHE A 132 10.49 13.72 0.63
CA PHE A 132 9.94 14.69 1.59
C PHE A 132 9.90 16.15 1.09
N GLU A 133 10.76 16.55 0.13
CA GLU A 133 10.65 17.88 -0.52
C GLU A 133 9.58 17.89 -1.63
N GLY A 134 8.95 16.74 -1.92
CA GLY A 134 7.95 16.57 -2.98
C GLY A 134 8.54 16.22 -4.35
N GLN A 135 9.85 16.03 -4.44
CA GLN A 135 10.52 15.60 -5.66
C GLN A 135 10.01 14.23 -6.12
N GLU A 136 9.76 14.10 -7.41
CA GLU A 136 9.19 12.90 -8.01
C GLU A 136 10.28 12.03 -8.62
N TYR A 137 10.14 10.71 -8.45
CA TYR A 137 11.01 9.71 -9.06
C TYR A 137 10.19 8.70 -9.87
N PRO A 138 10.44 8.57 -11.19
CA PRO A 138 9.80 7.56 -12.03
C PRO A 138 10.43 6.19 -11.78
N TYR A 139 9.84 5.39 -10.89
CA TYR A 139 10.30 4.04 -10.59
C TYR A 139 9.75 3.01 -11.58
N SER A 140 10.64 2.39 -12.35
CA SER A 140 10.29 1.29 -13.26
C SER A 140 10.24 -0.03 -12.49
N VAL A 141 9.10 -0.71 -12.54
CA VAL A 141 8.90 -1.97 -11.83
C VAL A 141 9.65 -3.10 -12.54
N LYS A 142 10.49 -3.82 -11.79
CA LYS A 142 11.20 -4.99 -12.32
C LYS A 142 10.27 -6.21 -12.29
N ASN A 143 9.97 -6.75 -13.46
CA ASN A 143 9.22 -8.00 -13.62
C ASN A 143 10.17 -9.10 -14.10
N ILE A 144 10.18 -10.23 -13.40
CA ILE A 144 10.99 -11.41 -13.74
C ILE A 144 10.01 -12.55 -14.09
N PRO A 145 9.95 -13.00 -15.36
CA PRO A 145 9.09 -14.12 -15.75
C PRO A 145 9.40 -15.40 -14.97
N LEU A 146 8.38 -16.22 -14.69
CA LEU A 146 8.54 -17.52 -14.06
C LEU A 146 8.62 -18.63 -15.12
N GLU A 147 9.79 -19.25 -15.28
CA GLU A 147 10.12 -20.22 -16.34
C GLU A 147 9.14 -21.39 -16.50
N LYS A 148 8.40 -21.77 -15.44
CA LYS A 148 7.45 -22.89 -15.41
C LYS A 148 6.01 -22.48 -15.14
N ALA A 149 5.71 -21.18 -15.18
CA ALA A 149 4.37 -20.65 -14.96
C ALA A 149 4.12 -19.52 -15.97
N GLN A 150 3.67 -19.90 -17.16
CA GLN A 150 3.42 -18.97 -18.26
C GLN A 150 2.42 -17.89 -17.82
N GLY A 151 2.75 -16.62 -18.10
CA GLY A 151 1.91 -15.48 -17.70
C GLY A 151 2.16 -14.98 -16.28
N PHE A 152 2.93 -15.69 -15.45
CA PHE A 152 3.25 -15.27 -14.08
C PHE A 152 4.63 -14.65 -13.96
N TYR A 153 4.72 -13.67 -13.07
CA TYR A 153 5.92 -12.89 -12.83
C TYR A 153 6.22 -12.80 -11.34
N ARG A 154 7.51 -12.81 -11.02
CA ARG A 154 8.02 -12.21 -9.79
C ARG A 154 8.22 -10.72 -10.05
N THR A 155 7.41 -9.91 -9.41
CA THR A 155 7.47 -8.46 -9.50
C THR A 155 8.17 -7.90 -8.26
N ILE A 156 9.24 -7.13 -8.47
CA ILE A 156 10.01 -6.50 -7.40
C ILE A 156 9.50 -5.08 -7.21
N VAL A 157 9.01 -4.79 -6.01
CA VAL A 157 8.52 -3.45 -5.64
C VAL A 157 9.25 -2.91 -4.43
N PRO A 158 9.69 -1.64 -4.45
CA PRO A 158 10.39 -1.05 -3.33
C PRO A 158 9.38 -0.68 -2.24
N ILE A 159 9.75 -0.94 -1.00
CA ILE A 159 9.11 -0.35 0.17
C ILE A 159 9.57 1.10 0.34
N SER A 160 10.83 1.34 0.02
CA SER A 160 11.51 2.62 0.04
C SER A 160 12.91 2.43 -0.51
N PHE A 161 13.50 3.50 -1.02
CA PHE A 161 14.88 3.50 -1.50
C PHE A 161 15.50 4.89 -1.36
N ILE A 162 16.82 4.95 -1.52
CA ILE A 162 17.57 6.20 -1.56
C ILE A 162 18.08 6.42 -2.97
N ASN A 163 17.88 7.63 -3.49
CA ASN A 163 18.47 8.07 -4.75
C ASN A 163 18.97 9.51 -4.60
N ASN A 164 20.21 9.78 -5.01
CA ASN A 164 20.86 11.09 -4.84
C ASN A 164 20.73 11.65 -3.41
N ASP A 165 20.97 10.78 -2.42
CA ASP A 165 20.90 11.14 -0.99
C ASP A 165 19.53 11.74 -0.60
N ARG A 166 18.47 11.21 -1.22
CA ARG A 166 17.06 11.50 -0.91
C ARG A 166 16.31 10.21 -0.73
N TYR A 167 15.47 10.17 0.30
CA TYR A 167 14.59 9.06 0.59
C TYR A 167 13.29 9.17 -0.21
N PHE A 168 12.83 8.05 -0.77
CA PHE A 168 11.58 7.97 -1.52
C PHE A 168 10.64 6.91 -0.90
N ILE A 169 9.37 7.27 -0.76
CA ILE A 169 8.33 6.40 -0.21
C ILE A 169 7.84 5.43 -1.29
N GLY A 170 7.87 4.13 -0.99
CA GLY A 170 7.30 3.09 -1.85
C GLY A 170 5.79 2.92 -1.67
N ILE A 171 5.17 2.24 -2.63
CA ILE A 171 3.71 2.18 -2.79
C ILE A 171 2.95 1.63 -1.56
N HIS A 172 3.51 0.64 -0.85
CA HIS A 172 2.82 0.03 0.29
C HIS A 172 2.91 0.92 1.54
N ARG A 173 3.99 1.71 1.69
CA ARG A 173 4.08 2.73 2.74
C ARG A 173 3.13 3.88 2.49
N ASP A 174 3.05 4.34 1.24
CA ASP A 174 2.08 5.37 0.84
C ASP A 174 0.65 4.94 1.23
N LYS A 175 0.26 3.68 0.98
CA LYS A 175 -1.04 3.14 1.43
C LYS A 175 -1.24 3.17 2.94
N LEU A 176 -0.24 2.79 3.76
CA LEU A 176 -0.37 2.80 5.23
C LEU A 176 -0.38 4.21 5.82
N MET A 177 0.29 5.16 5.17
CA MET A 177 0.38 6.55 5.62
C MET A 177 -0.80 7.42 5.16
N SER A 178 -1.48 7.02 4.08
CA SER A 178 -2.62 7.73 3.48
C SER A 178 -3.95 7.46 4.19
N ASN A 179 -3.96 7.29 5.51
CA ASN A 179 -5.15 7.01 6.32
C ASN A 179 -5.99 5.83 5.79
N PRO A 180 -5.45 4.60 5.77
CA PRO A 180 -6.17 3.42 5.30
C PRO A 180 -7.40 3.14 6.18
N GLN A 181 -8.47 2.63 5.57
CA GLN A 181 -9.65 2.20 6.31
C GLN A 181 -9.49 0.74 6.75
N ILE A 182 -9.35 0.50 8.06
CA ILE A 182 -9.26 -0.85 8.62
C ILE A 182 -10.66 -1.48 8.60
N ILE A 183 -10.80 -2.60 7.89
CA ILE A 183 -12.05 -3.36 7.75
C ILE A 183 -12.11 -4.49 8.78
N TYR A 184 -10.96 -5.11 9.04
CA TYR A 184 -10.81 -6.24 9.96
C TYR A 184 -9.40 -6.25 10.54
N ASP A 185 -9.25 -6.19 11.86
CA ASP A 185 -7.95 -6.29 12.52
C ASP A 185 -8.12 -6.80 13.96
N PRO A 186 -8.51 -8.08 14.15
CA PRO A 186 -8.88 -8.63 15.46
C PRO A 186 -7.75 -8.61 16.48
N HIS A 187 -6.50 -8.49 16.01
CA HIS A 187 -5.30 -8.53 16.84
C HIS A 187 -4.50 -7.22 16.79
N GLY A 188 -5.02 -6.17 16.16
CA GLY A 188 -4.35 -4.87 16.04
C GLY A 188 -3.03 -4.89 15.26
N ILE A 189 -2.82 -5.86 14.36
CA ILE A 189 -1.57 -6.00 13.60
C ILE A 189 -1.41 -4.89 12.55
N ILE A 190 -2.51 -4.45 11.94
CA ILE A 190 -2.51 -3.39 10.93
C ILE A 190 -2.34 -2.04 11.63
N GLU A 191 -3.09 -1.81 12.72
CA GLU A 191 -2.97 -0.57 13.51
C GLU A 191 -1.53 -0.36 14.01
N ARG A 192 -0.92 -1.40 14.60
CA ARG A 192 0.50 -1.35 15.01
C ARG A 192 1.45 -1.13 13.85
N ALA A 193 1.18 -1.72 12.68
CA ALA A 193 2.00 -1.52 11.50
C ALA A 193 1.92 -0.08 10.96
N ILE A 194 0.73 0.54 10.97
CA ILE A 194 0.54 1.95 10.62
C ILE A 194 1.36 2.84 11.56
N ASP A 195 1.24 2.64 12.88
CA ASP A 195 1.99 3.46 13.83
C ASP A 195 3.49 3.26 13.74
N LYS A 196 3.94 2.02 13.56
CA LYS A 196 5.35 1.71 13.34
C LYS A 196 5.87 2.37 12.05
N THR A 197 5.08 2.35 10.98
CA THR A 197 5.41 3.04 9.72
C THR A 197 5.58 4.53 9.96
N TRP A 198 4.63 5.17 10.64
CA TRP A 198 4.70 6.59 10.99
C TRP A 198 5.96 6.93 11.80
N ASN A 199 6.27 6.13 12.82
CA ASN A 199 7.47 6.30 13.64
C ASN A 199 8.76 6.25 12.80
N VAL A 200 8.89 5.25 11.92
CA VAL A 200 10.07 5.10 11.04
C VAL A 200 10.15 6.27 10.05
N MET A 201 9.02 6.65 9.48
CA MET A 201 8.95 7.70 8.48
C MET A 201 9.29 9.07 9.05
N MET A 202 8.83 9.38 10.26
CA MET A 202 9.20 10.61 10.95
C MET A 202 10.69 10.64 11.33
N LYS A 203 11.27 9.51 11.76
CA LYS A 203 12.73 9.42 12.00
C LYS A 203 13.52 9.73 10.73
N ASN A 204 13.15 9.11 9.61
CA ASN A 204 13.81 9.33 8.33
C ASN A 204 13.66 10.78 7.85
N PHE A 205 12.47 11.37 8.04
CA PHE A 205 12.22 12.78 7.75
C PHE A 205 13.16 13.70 8.54
N ILE A 206 13.27 13.47 9.86
CA ILE A 206 14.13 14.27 10.75
C ILE A 206 15.60 14.14 10.35
N ASP A 207 16.05 12.90 10.12
CA ASP A 207 17.44 12.60 9.78
C ASP A 207 17.82 13.20 8.42
N GLU A 208 16.94 13.10 7.42
CA GLU A 208 17.16 13.72 6.11
C GLU A 208 17.15 15.25 6.21
N SER A 209 16.23 15.85 6.97
CA SER A 209 16.17 17.30 7.14
C SER A 209 17.43 17.86 7.80
N ARG A 210 17.89 17.23 8.89
CA ARG A 210 19.14 17.58 9.57
C ARG A 210 20.36 17.40 8.68
N ARG A 211 20.41 16.30 7.91
CA ARG A 211 21.52 16.04 6.97
C ARG A 211 21.59 17.10 5.88
N LEU A 212 20.45 17.55 5.35
CA LEU A 212 20.40 18.49 4.23
C LEU A 212 20.51 19.96 4.62
N TYR A 213 19.96 20.34 5.77
CA TYR A 213 19.82 21.75 6.16
C TYR A 213 20.44 22.07 7.53
N GLY A 214 21.00 21.09 8.24
CA GLY A 214 21.54 21.26 9.59
C GLY A 214 20.49 21.39 10.71
N THR A 215 19.20 21.44 10.36
CA THR A 215 18.08 21.54 11.29
C THR A 215 16.85 20.81 10.73
N VAL A 216 15.81 20.62 11.55
CA VAL A 216 14.52 20.13 11.08
C VAL A 216 13.73 21.32 10.50
N ASP A 217 13.46 21.31 9.19
CA ASP A 217 12.77 22.39 8.47
C ASP A 217 11.46 21.92 7.79
N PRO A 218 10.32 21.98 8.50
CA PRO A 218 9.00 21.60 7.97
C PRO A 218 8.49 22.51 6.83
N SER A 219 9.14 23.66 6.57
CA SER A 219 8.77 24.51 5.44
C SER A 219 9.31 23.95 4.11
N ARG A 220 10.43 23.21 4.16
CA ARG A 220 11.10 22.60 3.00
C ARG A 220 10.73 21.14 2.79
N MET A 221 10.47 20.42 3.87
CA MET A 221 10.11 19.02 3.82
C MET A 221 8.78 18.80 4.54
N SER A 222 7.98 17.84 4.10
CA SER A 222 6.87 17.31 4.92
C SER A 222 6.50 15.88 4.52
N ILE A 223 5.78 15.18 5.41
CA ILE A 223 5.18 13.88 5.06
C ILE A 223 4.13 14.07 3.98
N ALA A 224 3.31 15.13 4.08
CA ALA A 224 2.28 15.45 3.09
C ALA A 224 2.85 15.55 1.65
N ARG A 225 4.02 16.16 1.47
CA ARG A 225 4.70 16.26 0.16
C ARG A 225 5.17 14.91 -0.38
N ALA A 226 5.51 13.98 0.52
CA ALA A 226 5.99 12.65 0.16
C ALA A 226 4.86 11.67 -0.21
N LEU A 227 3.60 11.99 0.09
CA LEU A 227 2.45 11.18 -0.29
C LEU A 227 1.94 11.58 -1.68
N VAL A 228 1.90 10.61 -2.60
CA VAL A 228 1.68 10.86 -4.04
C VAL A 228 0.30 11.47 -4.31
N LYS A 229 -0.69 11.11 -3.49
CA LYS A 229 -2.09 11.47 -3.66
C LYS A 229 -2.63 12.42 -2.60
N PHE A 230 -1.75 13.08 -1.83
CA PHE A 230 -2.16 13.98 -0.73
C PHE A 230 -3.26 14.98 -1.14
N ASN A 231 -3.08 15.68 -2.26
CA ASN A 231 -4.05 16.67 -2.75
C ASN A 231 -5.39 16.10 -3.25
N ALA A 232 -5.50 14.77 -3.36
CA ALA A 232 -6.74 14.08 -3.74
C ALA A 232 -7.44 13.42 -2.55
N MET A 233 -6.89 13.60 -1.34
CA MET A 233 -7.50 13.16 -0.08
C MET A 233 -8.54 14.16 0.40
N ASP A 234 -9.51 13.68 1.17
CA ASP A 234 -10.48 14.57 1.82
C ASP A 234 -9.77 15.50 2.82
N ASP A 235 -10.34 16.68 3.07
CA ASP A 235 -9.73 17.71 3.92
C ASP A 235 -9.42 17.21 5.34
N ASP A 236 -10.31 16.38 5.91
CA ASP A 236 -10.10 15.78 7.23
C ASP A 236 -8.92 14.82 7.26
N VAL A 237 -8.69 14.08 6.18
CA VAL A 237 -7.53 13.17 6.03
C VAL A 237 -6.25 13.98 5.91
N GLN A 238 -6.25 15.02 5.06
CA GLN A 238 -5.10 15.92 4.90
C GLN A 238 -4.72 16.57 6.24
N LYS A 239 -5.73 17.06 6.97
CA LYS A 239 -5.56 17.66 8.29
C LYS A 239 -5.01 16.66 9.31
N SER A 240 -5.55 15.43 9.35
CA SER A 240 -5.06 14.37 10.25
C SER A 240 -3.59 14.04 10.02
N ILE A 241 -3.15 13.93 8.77
CA ILE A 241 -1.74 13.69 8.39
C ILE A 241 -0.85 14.84 8.88
N GLN A 242 -1.25 16.09 8.65
CA GLN A 242 -0.49 17.26 9.09
C GLN A 242 -0.45 17.39 10.62
N GLU A 243 -1.54 17.08 11.30
CA GLU A 243 -1.61 17.06 12.77
C GLU A 243 -0.71 15.98 13.36
N LYS A 244 -0.72 14.76 12.79
CA LYS A 244 0.17 13.67 13.20
C LYS A 244 1.64 14.06 13.01
N GLU A 245 2.01 14.63 11.86
CA GLU A 245 3.36 15.17 11.62
C GLU A 245 3.75 16.22 12.69
N ARG A 246 2.90 17.22 12.95
CA ARG A 246 3.14 18.25 13.98
C ARG A 246 3.33 17.65 15.37
N ALA A 247 2.51 16.66 15.73
CA ALA A 247 2.62 15.99 17.03
C ALA A 247 3.96 15.30 17.22
N TYR A 248 4.47 14.61 16.19
CA TYR A 248 5.81 14.00 16.23
C TYR A 248 6.92 15.04 16.36
N LEU A 249 6.82 16.17 15.67
CA LEU A 249 7.82 17.23 15.74
C LEU A 249 7.86 17.91 17.11
N ALA A 250 6.70 18.08 17.76
CA ALA A 250 6.61 18.63 19.11
C ALA A 250 7.23 17.72 20.19
N MET A 251 7.40 16.43 19.93
CA MET A 251 8.09 15.51 20.84
C MET A 251 9.63 15.65 20.82
N LEU A 252 10.17 16.41 19.85
CA LEU A 252 11.62 16.61 19.69
C LEU A 252 12.12 17.91 20.34
N THR A 253 11.20 18.78 20.74
CA THR A 253 11.47 20.06 21.42
C THR A 253 11.35 19.91 22.92
#